data_AF-A0A0G4M888-F1
#
_entry.id   AF-A0A0G4M888-F1
#
_cell.length_a   1.000
_cell.length_b   1.000
_cell.length_c   1.000
_cell.angle_alpha   90.00
_cell.angle_beta   90.00
_cell.angle_gamma   90.00
#
_symmetry.space_group_name_H-M   'P 1'
#
loop_
_entity.id
_entity.type
_entity.pdbx_description
1 polymer ?
#
loop_
_entity_poly.entity_id
_entity_poly.type
_entity_poly.pdbx_seq_one_letter_code
_entity_poly.pdbx_strand_id
1 'polypeptide(L)'
;MASAGVTSSRRSLSLTQLEGHSPHDSVMNSMSHLAACPLRHGHMSWVSMTLPQIAIMQHVARLHLKSQFLLSAILFLLYLPQYPFIKPFKMHSKTIALAMVAASSVAAQRPTDTPICDYYTTALLKENTAENQYTLLTLLVNTVVIGNYTEPNTGVAVPGILAKGDFMGTSVNLLPYFNGDLASTNRGGDKGESVNFLDGGGAAPLMENKPANSEKSRQHFLLTHLYQFFGSLLGCSEYSMPGFPAYGGDASMYEVHKFMDLDPSEMGYFIQQVALAAESFGVAKDDITAVGKALTDLFNFKCLPAAEVIPGQGKQLQSICIAEDCPEAKDAQCDLYKGAVAPEPAHGGSNATMTSSTPTSGATGQPTTVPTDIPGGAASNSISLIALAGTFVAFMV
;
A
#
# COMPACT_ATOMS: atom_id res chain seq x y z
N MET A 1 37.66 0.76 -51.98
CA MET A 1 37.30 1.96 -52.76
C MET A 1 36.30 2.77 -51.94
N ALA A 2 36.67 4.02 -51.62
CA ALA A 2 35.93 5.20 -51.10
C ALA A 2 34.84 4.98 -50.01
N SER A 3 34.91 5.48 -48.76
CA SER A 3 35.27 6.80 -48.18
C SER A 3 34.23 7.92 -48.33
N ALA A 4 34.04 8.64 -47.20
CA ALA A 4 33.38 9.94 -46.94
C ALA A 4 31.86 9.92 -46.67
N GLY A 5 31.31 10.65 -45.69
CA GLY A 5 31.92 11.63 -44.79
C GLY A 5 30.92 12.16 -43.74
N VAL A 6 31.49 12.61 -42.62
CA VAL A 6 30.85 13.24 -41.45
C VAL A 6 30.83 14.75 -41.65
N THR A 7 29.76 15.43 -41.24
CA THR A 7 29.82 16.86 -40.86
C THR A 7 28.97 17.17 -39.62
N SER A 8 29.61 17.96 -38.76
CA SER A 8 29.21 18.46 -37.45
C SER A 8 28.59 19.86 -37.58
N SER A 9 27.69 20.24 -36.67
CA SER A 9 27.46 21.67 -36.37
C SER A 9 27.08 21.87 -34.91
N ARG A 10 28.00 22.51 -34.17
CA ARG A 10 27.80 23.13 -32.86
C ARG A 10 27.08 24.46 -33.00
N ARG A 11 26.17 24.79 -32.08
CA ARG A 11 25.88 26.19 -31.73
C ARG A 11 25.98 26.37 -30.21
N SER A 12 27.00 27.12 -29.84
CA SER A 12 27.13 27.88 -28.60
C SER A 12 26.32 29.17 -28.75
N LEU A 13 25.57 29.57 -27.71
CA LEU A 13 25.16 30.95 -27.52
C LEU A 13 25.22 31.31 -26.03
N SER A 14 25.80 32.48 -25.80
CA SER A 14 26.26 33.05 -24.55
C SER A 14 25.21 33.91 -23.86
N LEU A 15 25.30 33.86 -22.53
CA LEU A 15 25.05 34.86 -21.48
C LEU A 15 24.83 36.34 -21.89
N THR A 16 23.77 36.94 -21.32
CA THR A 16 23.64 38.36 -20.89
C THR A 16 22.57 38.38 -19.79
N GLN A 17 22.92 38.52 -18.50
CA GLN A 17 23.09 39.76 -17.72
C GLN A 17 21.80 40.57 -17.53
N LEU A 18 21.23 40.52 -16.32
CA LEU A 18 20.38 41.57 -15.74
C LEU A 18 20.63 41.64 -14.21
N GLU A 19 21.38 42.67 -13.81
CA GLU A 19 21.23 43.37 -12.52
C GLU A 19 19.80 43.93 -12.43
N GLY A 20 19.11 44.16 -11.31
CA GLY A 20 19.41 44.28 -9.89
C GLY A 20 18.28 45.18 -9.32
N HIS A 21 17.82 44.95 -8.09
CA HIS A 21 17.30 45.95 -7.13
C HIS A 21 16.58 45.26 -5.95
N SER A 22 17.20 45.33 -4.78
CA SER A 22 16.54 45.47 -3.46
C SER A 22 16.24 46.99 -3.26
N PRO A 23 15.46 47.49 -2.28
CA PRO A 23 15.49 47.08 -0.86
C PRO A 23 14.23 47.37 0.04
N HIS A 24 14.36 47.01 1.34
CA HIS A 24 13.70 47.59 2.54
C HIS A 24 12.17 47.35 2.71
N ASP A 25 11.55 47.21 3.89
CA ASP A 25 11.91 47.25 5.31
C ASP A 25 10.68 46.87 6.17
N SER A 26 10.92 46.65 7.47
CA SER A 26 10.01 46.81 8.63
C SER A 26 9.15 45.59 9.04
N VAL A 27 9.32 44.95 10.21
CA VAL A 27 9.43 45.40 11.64
C VAL A 27 8.06 45.73 12.27
N MET A 28 7.89 45.16 13.48
CA MET A 28 6.87 45.41 14.53
C MET A 28 5.51 44.73 14.38
N ASN A 29 4.79 44.34 15.43
CA ASN A 29 5.04 44.05 16.86
C ASN A 29 3.65 43.66 17.41
N SER A 30 3.63 42.88 18.49
CA SER A 30 2.63 42.91 19.58
C SER A 30 1.13 42.82 19.26
N MET A 31 0.46 41.82 19.84
CA MET A 31 -0.60 42.11 20.83
C MET A 31 -0.99 40.86 21.61
N SER A 32 -0.60 40.88 22.89
CA SER A 32 -1.17 40.11 23.98
C SER A 32 -2.37 40.87 24.54
N HIS A 33 -3.51 40.21 24.82
CA HIS A 33 -4.19 40.22 26.12
C HIS A 33 -5.61 39.63 26.11
N LEU A 34 -5.82 38.72 27.08
CA LEU A 34 -6.96 38.59 28.01
C LEU A 34 -8.38 38.36 27.46
N ALA A 35 -8.96 37.21 27.83
CA ALA A 35 -10.10 37.18 28.76
C ALA A 35 -10.36 35.73 29.25
N ALA A 36 -10.23 35.54 30.57
CA ALA A 36 -10.69 34.37 31.29
C ALA A 36 -12.15 34.55 31.71
N CYS A 37 -12.96 33.49 31.65
CA CYS A 37 -14.32 33.45 32.21
C CYS A 37 -14.50 32.10 32.93
N PRO A 38 -14.86 32.07 34.22
CA PRO A 38 -14.98 30.83 34.98
C PRO A 38 -16.42 30.28 34.93
N LEU A 39 -16.61 29.08 34.38
CA LEU A 39 -17.87 28.36 34.50
C LEU A 39 -17.82 27.42 35.71
N ARG A 40 -18.83 27.62 36.55
CA ARG A 40 -19.07 27.05 37.87
C ARG A 40 -19.65 25.63 37.71
N HIS A 41 -18.86 24.59 37.97
CA HIS A 41 -19.38 23.22 38.03
C HIS A 41 -20.14 22.98 39.33
N GLY A 42 -21.46 22.79 39.23
CA GLY A 42 -22.28 22.23 40.30
C GLY A 42 -22.11 20.70 40.33
N HIS A 43 -21.51 20.20 41.40
CA HIS A 43 -21.52 18.78 41.75
C HIS A 43 -22.96 18.37 42.13
N MET A 44 -23.65 17.61 41.27
CA MET A 44 -24.80 16.82 41.69
C MET A 44 -24.31 15.48 42.22
N SER A 45 -24.56 15.28 43.52
CA SER A 45 -24.32 14.05 44.25
C SER A 45 -25.23 12.94 43.71
N TRP A 46 -24.62 11.88 43.16
CA TRP A 46 -25.31 10.63 42.83
C TRP A 46 -25.39 9.77 44.08
N VAL A 47 -26.52 9.83 44.79
CA VAL A 47 -26.85 8.86 45.83
C VAL A 47 -28.21 8.25 45.51
N SER A 48 -28.18 6.94 45.26
CA SER A 48 -29.29 5.97 45.36
C SER A 48 -30.42 6.04 44.33
N MET A 49 -30.17 5.52 43.12
CA MET A 49 -31.24 4.91 42.30
C MET A 49 -31.23 3.39 42.52
N THR A 50 -32.38 2.82 42.84
CA THR A 50 -32.55 1.37 43.00
C THR A 50 -32.75 0.72 41.63
N LEU A 51 -32.29 -0.54 41.47
CA LEU A 51 -32.38 -1.33 40.23
C LEU A 51 -33.72 -1.26 39.46
N PRO A 52 -34.92 -1.21 40.09
CA PRO A 52 -36.16 -1.13 39.32
C PRO A 52 -36.37 0.22 38.60
N GLN A 53 -35.71 1.31 39.00
CA GLN A 53 -35.86 2.60 38.33
C GLN A 53 -35.05 2.69 37.01
N ILE A 54 -33.94 1.96 36.91
CA ILE A 54 -33.12 1.88 35.68
C ILE A 54 -33.86 1.08 34.58
N ALA A 55 -34.57 0.02 34.97
CA ALA A 55 -35.34 -0.81 34.04
C ALA A 55 -36.50 -0.04 33.37
N ILE A 56 -37.17 0.85 34.11
CA ILE A 56 -38.29 1.64 33.59
C ILE A 56 -37.79 2.71 32.60
N MET A 57 -36.67 3.38 32.87
CA MET A 57 -36.10 4.35 31.93
C MET A 57 -35.58 3.69 30.64
N GLN A 58 -35.01 2.49 30.72
CA GLN A 58 -34.58 1.74 29.53
C GLN A 58 -35.77 1.27 28.67
N HIS A 59 -36.93 0.98 29.27
CA HIS A 59 -38.13 0.60 28.52
C HIS A 59 -38.78 1.81 27.83
N VAL A 60 -38.85 2.95 28.51
CA VAL A 60 -39.40 4.20 27.95
C VAL A 60 -38.51 4.74 26.80
N ALA A 61 -37.18 4.66 26.93
CA ALA A 61 -36.26 5.03 25.86
C ALA A 61 -36.40 4.13 24.61
N ARG A 62 -36.64 2.82 24.79
CA ARG A 62 -36.87 1.88 23.66
C ARG A 62 -38.21 2.08 22.96
N LEU A 63 -39.26 2.51 23.66
CA LEU A 63 -40.55 2.85 23.03
C LEU A 63 -40.49 4.16 22.26
N HIS A 64 -39.73 5.16 22.72
CA HIS A 64 -39.60 6.43 22.00
C HIS A 64 -38.79 6.30 20.70
N LEU A 65 -37.78 5.42 20.67
CA LEU A 65 -36.95 5.22 19.47
C LEU A 65 -37.68 4.47 18.35
N LYS A 66 -38.57 3.51 18.70
CA LYS A 66 -39.37 2.77 17.70
C LYS A 66 -40.46 3.61 17.04
N SER A 67 -40.99 4.62 17.74
CA SER A 67 -42.01 5.54 17.21
C SER A 67 -41.43 6.56 16.21
N GLN A 68 -40.20 7.03 16.44
CA GLN A 68 -39.50 7.96 15.54
C GLN A 68 -39.10 7.33 14.19
N PHE A 69 -38.74 6.04 14.19
CA PHE A 69 -38.37 5.32 12.96
C PHE A 69 -39.56 5.04 12.03
N LEU A 70 -40.76 4.77 12.58
CA LEU A 70 -41.96 4.55 11.75
C LEU A 70 -42.46 5.83 11.08
N LEU A 71 -42.36 7.00 11.75
CA LEU A 71 -42.78 8.27 11.14
C LEU A 71 -41.82 8.76 10.04
N SER A 72 -40.52 8.48 10.16
CA SER A 72 -39.54 8.91 9.15
C SER A 72 -39.61 8.06 7.86
N ALA A 73 -39.90 6.76 7.98
CA ALA A 73 -40.09 5.86 6.82
C ALA A 73 -41.35 6.18 6.00
N ILE A 74 -42.42 6.65 6.64
CA ILE A 74 -43.67 7.03 5.97
C ILE A 74 -43.54 8.39 5.25
N LEU A 75 -42.73 9.31 5.79
CA LEU A 75 -42.48 10.60 5.13
C LEU A 75 -41.59 10.48 3.88
N PHE A 76 -40.70 9.49 3.84
CA PHE A 76 -39.78 9.27 2.71
C PHE A 76 -40.48 8.63 1.49
N LEU A 77 -41.55 7.88 1.69
CA LEU A 77 -42.35 7.28 0.61
C LEU A 77 -43.33 8.26 -0.04
N LEU A 78 -43.61 9.41 0.58
CA LEU A 78 -44.56 10.41 0.07
C LEU A 78 -43.90 11.56 -0.71
N TYR A 79 -42.57 11.54 -0.89
CA TYR A 79 -41.82 12.67 -1.50
C TYR A 79 -40.84 12.23 -2.61
N LEU A 80 -41.31 11.43 -3.56
CA LEU A 80 -40.59 11.22 -4.83
C LEU A 80 -41.30 11.96 -5.98
N PRO A 81 -40.73 13.08 -6.48
CA PRO A 81 -41.19 13.67 -7.73
C PRO A 81 -40.59 12.89 -8.91
N GLN A 82 -41.47 12.40 -9.78
CA GLN A 82 -41.09 11.99 -11.13
C GLN A 82 -40.89 13.21 -11.99
N TYR A 83 -39.80 13.33 -12.75
CA TYR A 83 -39.78 13.80 -14.15
C TYR A 83 -38.40 13.58 -14.80
N PRO A 84 -38.34 13.32 -16.12
CA PRO A 84 -37.12 13.09 -16.89
C PRO A 84 -36.66 14.36 -17.64
N PHE A 85 -35.36 14.51 -17.92
CA PHE A 85 -34.83 14.99 -19.22
C PHE A 85 -33.28 15.00 -19.26
N ILE A 86 -32.76 14.62 -20.41
CA ILE A 86 -31.34 14.41 -20.78
C ILE A 86 -30.67 15.73 -21.17
N LYS A 87 -29.44 16.01 -20.69
CA LYS A 87 -28.32 16.74 -21.36
C LYS A 87 -27.05 16.87 -20.45
N PRO A 88 -25.87 17.22 -21.00
CA PRO A 88 -24.65 16.40 -21.02
C PRO A 88 -23.81 16.44 -19.73
N PHE A 89 -23.06 15.36 -19.50
CA PHE A 89 -22.21 15.13 -18.33
C PHE A 89 -21.05 16.11 -18.23
N LYS A 90 -21.05 16.91 -17.16
CA LYS A 90 -19.90 17.61 -16.60
C LYS A 90 -19.49 16.82 -15.35
N MET A 91 -18.35 16.14 -15.36
CA MET A 91 -17.84 15.37 -14.22
C MET A 91 -17.68 16.30 -13.00
N HIS A 92 -18.65 16.23 -12.09
CA HIS A 92 -18.52 16.78 -10.76
C HIS A 92 -17.98 15.67 -9.88
N SER A 93 -16.82 15.92 -9.26
CA SER A 93 -16.24 15.10 -8.20
C SER A 93 -17.27 14.92 -7.09
N LYS A 94 -18.00 13.80 -7.12
CA LYS A 94 -18.87 13.39 -6.01
C LYS A 94 -17.98 12.71 -4.99
N THR A 95 -17.84 13.31 -3.81
CA THR A 95 -17.36 12.62 -2.63
C THR A 95 -18.30 11.44 -2.39
N ILE A 96 -17.89 10.23 -2.78
CA ILE A 96 -18.65 9.01 -2.50
C ILE A 96 -18.46 8.73 -1.01
N ALA A 97 -19.40 9.18 -0.19
CA ALA A 97 -19.53 8.68 1.17
C ALA A 97 -19.97 7.22 1.08
N LEU A 98 -19.02 6.28 1.16
CA LEU A 98 -19.35 4.87 1.37
C LEU A 98 -20.00 4.74 2.75
N ALA A 99 -21.32 4.64 2.77
CA ALA A 99 -22.02 4.11 3.93
C ALA A 99 -21.79 2.59 3.98
N MET A 100 -20.62 2.18 4.48
CA MET A 100 -20.43 0.81 4.94
C MET A 100 -21.26 0.65 6.22
N VAL A 101 -22.31 -0.17 6.11
CA VAL A 101 -23.13 -0.55 7.27
C VAL A 101 -22.23 -1.29 8.25
N ALA A 102 -22.30 -0.90 9.53
CA ALA A 102 -21.64 -1.58 10.63
C ALA A 102 -21.90 -3.10 10.58
N ALA A 103 -20.81 -3.86 10.45
CA ALA A 103 -20.64 -5.26 10.80
C ALA A 103 -21.90 -6.15 10.68
N SER A 104 -22.34 -6.44 9.44
CA SER A 104 -22.65 -7.84 9.16
C SER A 104 -21.31 -8.54 9.11
N SER A 105 -21.04 -9.43 10.07
CA SER A 105 -19.94 -10.37 9.94
C SER A 105 -19.98 -10.99 8.55
N VAL A 106 -19.09 -10.60 7.64
CA VAL A 106 -18.84 -11.31 6.38
C VAL A 106 -18.07 -12.58 6.75
N ALA A 107 -18.74 -13.45 7.51
CA ALA A 107 -18.27 -14.78 7.87
C ALA A 107 -19.11 -15.83 7.13
N ALA A 108 -19.79 -15.43 6.04
CA ALA A 108 -20.22 -16.40 5.06
C ALA A 108 -18.98 -16.81 4.27
N GLN A 109 -18.64 -18.10 4.30
CA GLN A 109 -17.57 -18.62 3.47
C GLN A 109 -17.91 -18.33 2.01
N ARG A 110 -16.99 -17.69 1.28
CA ARG A 110 -17.11 -17.50 -0.17
C ARG A 110 -17.38 -18.86 -0.84
N PRO A 111 -18.39 -18.98 -1.72
CA PRO A 111 -18.57 -20.19 -2.52
C PRO A 111 -17.31 -20.50 -3.33
N THR A 112 -16.89 -21.76 -3.38
CA THR A 112 -15.60 -22.15 -3.98
C THR A 112 -15.47 -21.83 -5.47
N ASP A 113 -16.60 -21.72 -6.16
CA ASP A 113 -16.73 -21.40 -7.59
C ASP A 113 -16.84 -19.89 -7.88
N THR A 114 -16.99 -19.05 -6.87
CA THR A 114 -17.05 -17.58 -7.02
C THR A 114 -15.66 -17.00 -6.83
N PRO A 115 -15.10 -16.19 -7.76
CA PRO A 115 -13.81 -15.54 -7.54
C PRO A 115 -13.74 -14.69 -6.27
N ILE A 116 -12.54 -14.55 -5.68
CA ILE A 116 -12.33 -13.76 -4.46
C ILE A 116 -12.78 -12.32 -4.68
N CYS A 117 -12.33 -11.71 -5.79
CA CYS A 117 -12.67 -10.34 -6.12
C CYS A 117 -14.19 -10.12 -6.22
N ASP A 118 -14.88 -10.91 -7.04
CA ASP A 118 -16.34 -10.81 -7.26
C ASP A 118 -17.14 -10.91 -5.95
N TYR A 119 -16.75 -11.87 -5.10
CA TYR A 119 -17.41 -12.09 -3.81
C TYR A 119 -17.29 -10.86 -2.91
N TYR A 120 -16.08 -10.33 -2.70
CA TYR A 120 -15.87 -9.18 -1.82
C TYR A 120 -16.35 -7.87 -2.45
N THR A 121 -16.37 -7.74 -3.77
CA THR A 121 -17.02 -6.62 -4.46
C THR A 121 -18.51 -6.62 -4.13
N THR A 122 -19.19 -7.75 -4.25
CA THR A 122 -20.61 -7.86 -3.91
C THR A 122 -20.85 -7.65 -2.40
N ALA A 123 -20.01 -8.24 -1.55
CA ALA A 123 -20.18 -8.14 -0.10
C ALA A 123 -19.99 -6.72 0.43
N LEU A 124 -19.03 -5.96 -0.11
CA LEU A 124 -18.65 -4.64 0.39
C LEU A 124 -19.31 -3.49 -0.39
N LEU A 125 -19.50 -3.66 -1.70
CA LEU A 125 -19.98 -2.63 -2.63
C LEU A 125 -21.34 -2.95 -3.27
N LYS A 126 -21.98 -4.05 -2.84
CA LYS A 126 -23.34 -4.50 -3.18
C LYS A 126 -23.51 -5.08 -4.59
N GLU A 127 -22.93 -4.45 -5.61
CA GLU A 127 -23.08 -4.88 -7.01
C GLU A 127 -21.73 -5.24 -7.62
N ASN A 128 -21.66 -6.38 -8.31
CA ASN A 128 -20.47 -6.79 -9.04
C ASN A 128 -20.42 -6.12 -10.42
N THR A 129 -19.84 -4.92 -10.49
CA THR A 129 -19.60 -4.18 -11.75
C THR A 129 -18.11 -3.89 -11.91
N ALA A 130 -17.67 -3.56 -13.13
CA ALA A 130 -16.28 -3.18 -13.41
C ALA A 130 -15.80 -2.03 -12.50
N GLU A 131 -16.60 -0.97 -12.35
CA GLU A 131 -16.27 0.17 -11.50
C GLU A 131 -16.18 -0.20 -10.02
N ASN A 132 -17.05 -1.10 -9.55
CA ASN A 132 -17.02 -1.55 -8.16
C ASN A 132 -15.83 -2.50 -7.91
N GLN A 133 -15.49 -3.38 -8.84
CA GLN A 133 -14.25 -4.18 -8.75
C GLN A 133 -13.03 -3.25 -8.70
N TYR A 134 -12.92 -2.31 -9.63
CA TYR A 134 -11.83 -1.33 -9.62
C TYR A 134 -11.78 -0.50 -8.33
N THR A 135 -12.94 -0.14 -7.78
CA THR A 135 -13.05 0.56 -6.48
C THR A 135 -12.57 -0.33 -5.33
N LEU A 136 -12.95 -1.61 -5.28
CA LEU A 136 -12.45 -2.56 -4.28
C LEU A 136 -10.92 -2.63 -4.31
N LEU A 137 -10.32 -2.76 -5.51
CA LEU A 137 -8.88 -2.83 -5.66
C LEU A 137 -8.19 -1.52 -5.27
N THR A 138 -8.81 -0.38 -5.57
CA THR A 138 -8.33 0.93 -5.14
C THR A 138 -8.27 1.01 -3.61
N LEU A 139 -9.35 0.61 -2.92
CA LEU A 139 -9.42 0.61 -1.45
C LEU A 139 -8.37 -0.33 -0.83
N LEU A 140 -8.28 -1.56 -1.37
CA LEU A 140 -7.34 -2.56 -0.90
C LEU A 140 -5.89 -2.10 -1.08
N VAL A 141 -5.50 -1.75 -2.31
CA VAL A 141 -4.12 -1.37 -2.63
C VAL A 141 -3.71 -0.10 -1.90
N ASN A 142 -4.56 0.93 -1.83
CA ASN A 142 -4.23 2.12 -1.04
C ASN A 142 -3.99 1.76 0.44
N THR A 143 -4.80 0.86 1.01
CA THR A 143 -4.61 0.41 2.40
C THR A 143 -3.30 -0.36 2.56
N VAL A 144 -2.92 -1.18 1.58
CA VAL A 144 -1.59 -1.83 1.55
C VAL A 144 -0.47 -0.80 1.46
N VAL A 145 -0.64 0.27 0.68
CA VAL A 145 0.42 1.24 0.45
C VAL A 145 0.62 2.18 1.66
N ILE A 146 -0.47 2.77 2.16
CA ILE A 146 -0.42 3.84 3.20
C ILE A 146 -0.98 3.44 4.56
N GLY A 147 -1.46 2.21 4.72
CA GLY A 147 -2.10 1.76 5.95
C GLY A 147 -3.58 2.15 6.04
N ASN A 148 -4.20 1.95 7.21
CA ASN A 148 -5.62 2.23 7.37
C ASN A 148 -5.94 3.73 7.17
N TYR A 149 -6.82 4.01 6.21
CA TYR A 149 -7.37 5.35 5.98
C TYR A 149 -8.90 5.34 5.77
N THR A 150 -9.51 4.16 5.74
CA THR A 150 -10.95 3.96 5.54
C THR A 150 -11.64 3.69 6.87
N GLU A 151 -12.83 4.25 7.03
CA GLU A 151 -13.78 3.92 8.09
C GLU A 151 -15.11 3.42 7.48
N PRO A 152 -15.78 2.43 8.11
CA PRO A 152 -15.36 1.65 9.26
C PRO A 152 -14.32 0.58 8.88
N ASN A 153 -13.38 0.29 9.79
CA ASN A 153 -12.46 -0.84 9.70
C ASN A 153 -12.76 -1.84 10.82
N THR A 154 -12.28 -3.08 10.70
CA THR A 154 -12.50 -4.14 11.72
C THR A 154 -11.67 -3.96 13.00
N GLY A 155 -10.95 -2.84 13.14
CA GLY A 155 -10.00 -2.61 14.24
C GLY A 155 -8.63 -3.24 14.03
N VAL A 156 -8.39 -3.89 12.89
CA VAL A 156 -7.07 -4.40 12.50
C VAL A 156 -6.19 -3.24 12.05
N ALA A 157 -5.07 -3.05 12.75
CA ALA A 157 -4.08 -2.03 12.41
C ALA A 157 -3.23 -2.46 11.21
N VAL A 158 -3.18 -1.60 10.20
CA VAL A 158 -2.39 -1.78 8.97
C VAL A 158 -1.43 -0.59 8.86
N PRO A 159 -0.11 -0.80 9.03
CA PRO A 159 0.89 0.25 8.86
C PRO A 159 1.05 0.73 7.41
N GLY A 160 0.96 -0.19 6.45
CA GLY A 160 1.26 0.04 5.04
C GLY A 160 2.74 -0.13 4.69
N ILE A 161 3.03 -0.42 3.43
CA ILE A 161 4.40 -0.71 2.96
C ILE A 161 5.32 0.52 2.97
N LEU A 162 4.75 1.73 2.94
CA LEU A 162 5.54 2.98 3.04
C LEU A 162 5.96 3.29 4.48
N ALA A 163 5.39 2.60 5.47
CA ALA A 163 5.84 2.66 6.85
C ALA A 163 6.96 1.62 7.09
N LYS A 164 7.88 1.95 7.99
CA LYS A 164 8.82 0.97 8.55
C LYS A 164 8.03 -0.06 9.37
N GLY A 165 8.48 -1.30 9.35
CA GLY A 165 7.89 -2.37 10.14
C GLY A 165 8.90 -3.46 10.46
N ASP A 166 8.39 -4.57 10.99
CA ASP A 166 9.19 -5.75 11.30
C ASP A 166 8.52 -6.98 10.71
N PHE A 167 9.31 -7.87 10.10
CA PHE A 167 8.85 -9.17 9.63
C PHE A 167 9.73 -10.25 10.25
N MET A 168 9.12 -11.17 11.01
CA MET A 168 9.81 -12.27 11.71
C MET A 168 11.01 -11.83 12.58
N GLY A 169 10.96 -10.61 13.14
CA GLY A 169 12.03 -10.04 13.96
C GLY A 169 13.10 -9.28 13.20
N THR A 170 13.01 -9.21 11.87
CA THR A 170 13.84 -8.38 11.00
C THR A 170 13.14 -7.05 10.71
N SER A 171 13.80 -5.93 10.99
CA SER A 171 13.26 -4.61 10.61
C SER A 171 13.34 -4.39 9.11
N VAL A 172 12.24 -3.93 8.53
CA VAL A 172 12.04 -3.73 7.09
C VAL A 172 11.63 -2.29 6.80
N ASN A 173 12.15 -1.73 5.71
CA ASN A 173 11.79 -0.40 5.23
C ASN A 173 11.76 -0.35 3.70
N LEU A 174 10.57 -0.44 3.11
CA LEU A 174 10.41 -0.45 1.65
C LEU A 174 10.33 0.96 1.04
N LEU A 175 10.14 2.02 1.83
CA LEU A 175 10.02 3.39 1.34
C LEU A 175 11.15 3.84 0.38
N PRO A 176 12.43 3.48 0.59
CA PRO A 176 13.54 3.89 -0.27
C PRO A 176 13.40 3.45 -1.75
N TYR A 177 12.68 2.36 -2.01
CA TYR A 177 12.38 1.89 -3.38
C TYR A 177 11.35 2.78 -4.09
N PHE A 178 10.53 3.52 -3.35
CA PHE A 178 9.43 4.33 -3.91
C PHE A 178 9.77 5.81 -4.00
N ASN A 179 10.57 6.34 -3.08
CA ASN A 179 10.83 7.79 -2.99
C ASN A 179 12.05 8.26 -3.81
N GLY A 180 12.78 7.34 -4.43
CA GLY A 180 13.98 7.60 -5.23
C GLY A 180 15.29 7.58 -4.44
N ASP A 181 15.30 7.18 -3.16
CA ASP A 181 16.55 7.08 -2.40
C ASP A 181 17.46 5.94 -2.88
N LEU A 182 16.90 4.94 -3.56
CA LEU A 182 17.63 3.81 -4.16
C LEU A 182 17.56 3.83 -5.69
N ALA A 183 18.68 3.51 -6.33
CA ALA A 183 18.77 3.23 -7.76
C ALA A 183 18.22 1.83 -8.07
N SER A 184 16.91 1.65 -7.92
CA SER A 184 16.25 0.34 -7.90
C SER A 184 15.23 0.12 -9.03
N THR A 185 14.98 1.12 -9.88
CA THR A 185 14.04 0.96 -10.99
C THR A 185 14.69 0.39 -12.25
N ASN A 186 13.93 -0.37 -13.04
CA ASN A 186 14.35 -0.95 -14.31
C ASN A 186 14.39 0.03 -15.50
N ARG A 187 14.28 1.34 -15.27
CA ARG A 187 14.35 2.36 -16.33
C ARG A 187 15.75 2.61 -16.88
N GLY A 188 16.79 2.19 -16.15
CA GLY A 188 18.19 2.33 -16.56
C GLY A 188 18.67 1.29 -17.56
N GLY A 189 17.82 0.36 -18.01
CA GLY A 189 18.16 -0.69 -18.96
C GLY A 189 18.85 -1.88 -18.28
N ASP A 190 20.18 -1.88 -18.27
CA ASP A 190 21.01 -2.94 -17.66
C ASP A 190 21.41 -2.65 -16.20
N LYS A 191 21.05 -1.47 -15.68
CA LYS A 191 21.28 -1.05 -14.31
C LYS A 191 20.05 -0.40 -13.70
N GLY A 192 20.00 -0.38 -12.37
CA GLY A 192 19.00 0.36 -11.62
C GLY A 192 19.16 1.88 -11.78
N GLU A 193 18.04 2.60 -11.78
CA GLU A 193 18.00 4.07 -11.77
C GLU A 193 17.22 4.57 -10.54
N SER A 194 17.56 5.76 -10.05
CA SER A 194 16.85 6.41 -8.95
C SER A 194 15.64 7.16 -9.50
N VAL A 195 14.44 6.72 -9.11
CA VAL A 195 13.18 7.31 -9.56
C VAL A 195 12.23 7.46 -8.39
N ASN A 196 11.73 8.68 -8.20
CA ASN A 196 10.67 8.95 -7.24
C ASN A 196 9.30 8.61 -7.84
N PHE A 197 8.70 7.52 -7.38
CA PHE A 197 7.34 7.09 -7.71
C PHE A 197 6.26 7.73 -6.83
N LEU A 198 6.62 8.53 -5.83
CA LEU A 198 5.69 9.30 -4.97
C LEU A 198 5.56 10.76 -5.43
N ASP A 199 5.83 11.02 -6.72
CA ASP A 199 5.79 12.34 -7.35
C ASP A 199 4.38 12.87 -7.63
N GLY A 200 3.35 12.09 -7.31
CA GLY A 200 1.93 12.43 -7.50
C GLY A 200 1.27 13.03 -6.27
N GLY A 201 2.01 13.37 -5.22
CA GLY A 201 1.46 13.87 -3.94
C GLY A 201 1.54 12.87 -2.79
N GLY A 202 2.19 11.73 -2.98
CA GLY A 202 2.42 10.71 -1.96
C GLY A 202 1.10 10.16 -1.41
N ALA A 203 1.01 10.03 -0.09
CA ALA A 203 -0.15 9.45 0.58
C ALA A 203 -1.44 10.28 0.48
N ALA A 204 -1.34 11.61 0.37
CA ALA A 204 -2.49 12.51 0.41
C ALA A 204 -3.59 12.17 -0.62
N PRO A 205 -3.30 12.00 -1.93
CA PRO A 205 -4.33 11.58 -2.88
C PRO A 205 -4.88 10.18 -2.60
N LEU A 206 -4.09 9.25 -2.05
CA LEU A 206 -4.53 7.89 -1.77
C LEU A 206 -5.60 7.87 -0.67
N MET A 207 -5.51 8.77 0.31
CA MET A 207 -6.53 8.97 1.34
C MET A 207 -7.89 9.43 0.77
N GLU A 208 -7.89 10.00 -0.45
CA GLU A 208 -9.09 10.40 -1.18
C GLU A 208 -9.51 9.37 -2.24
N ASN A 209 -8.97 8.15 -2.19
CA ASN A 209 -9.15 7.10 -3.21
C ASN A 209 -8.70 7.51 -4.62
N LYS A 210 -7.75 8.44 -4.71
CA LYS A 210 -7.14 8.85 -5.99
C LYS A 210 -5.74 8.26 -6.09
N PRO A 211 -5.31 7.71 -7.24
CA PRO A 211 -3.96 7.19 -7.38
C PRO A 211 -2.87 8.28 -7.29
N ALA A 212 -3.19 9.53 -7.65
CA ALA A 212 -2.31 10.69 -7.57
C ALA A 212 -3.08 12.00 -7.78
N ASN A 213 -2.44 13.14 -7.56
CA ASN A 213 -2.93 14.49 -7.90
C ASN A 213 -2.91 14.79 -9.41
N SER A 214 -2.19 13.98 -10.20
CA SER A 214 -2.05 14.15 -11.65
C SER A 214 -1.94 12.80 -12.34
N GLU A 215 -2.70 12.61 -13.42
CA GLU A 215 -2.68 11.39 -14.25
C GLU A 215 -1.37 11.18 -15.01
N LYS A 216 -0.48 12.19 -15.03
CA LYS A 216 0.83 12.12 -15.69
C LYS A 216 1.97 11.76 -14.75
N SER A 217 1.70 11.68 -13.45
CA SER A 217 2.71 11.37 -12.43
C SER A 217 3.11 9.90 -12.49
N ARG A 218 4.35 9.58 -12.10
CA ARG A 218 4.77 8.18 -11.98
C ARG A 218 3.98 7.45 -10.91
N GLN A 219 3.56 8.16 -9.87
CA GLN A 219 2.63 7.64 -8.88
C GLN A 219 1.32 7.16 -9.50
N HIS A 220 0.72 7.95 -10.39
CA HIS A 220 -0.52 7.54 -11.05
C HIS A 220 -0.35 6.22 -11.79
N PHE A 221 0.73 6.08 -12.56
CA PHE A 221 1.02 4.85 -13.29
C PHE A 221 1.31 3.68 -12.34
N LEU A 222 2.10 3.89 -11.28
CA LEU A 222 2.38 2.85 -10.28
C LEU A 222 1.08 2.33 -9.65
N LEU A 223 0.25 3.23 -9.11
CA LEU A 223 -0.93 2.84 -8.37
C LEU A 223 -2.01 2.23 -9.28
N THR A 224 -2.25 2.80 -10.46
CA THR A 224 -3.24 2.23 -11.38
C THR A 224 -2.80 0.86 -11.91
N HIS A 225 -1.51 0.66 -12.17
CA HIS A 225 -0.98 -0.66 -12.53
C HIS A 225 -1.13 -1.66 -11.38
N LEU A 226 -0.93 -1.27 -10.13
CA LEU A 226 -1.18 -2.16 -8.98
C LEU A 226 -2.67 -2.56 -8.91
N TYR A 227 -3.60 -1.62 -9.08
CA TYR A 227 -5.04 -1.95 -9.07
C TYR A 227 -5.39 -2.97 -10.16
N GLN A 228 -4.85 -2.79 -11.37
CA GLN A 228 -5.07 -3.67 -12.51
C GLN A 228 -4.42 -5.05 -12.31
N PHE A 229 -3.18 -5.08 -11.84
CA PHE A 229 -2.45 -6.32 -11.58
C PHE A 229 -3.17 -7.20 -10.55
N PHE A 230 -3.55 -6.61 -9.42
CA PHE A 230 -4.32 -7.32 -8.39
C PHE A 230 -5.71 -7.69 -8.87
N GLY A 231 -6.29 -6.93 -9.80
CA GLY A 231 -7.52 -7.32 -10.49
C GLY A 231 -7.41 -8.68 -11.18
N SER A 232 -6.34 -8.83 -11.96
CA SER A 232 -6.01 -10.10 -12.62
C SER A 232 -5.72 -11.21 -11.62
N LEU A 233 -4.83 -10.94 -10.65
CA LEU A 233 -4.39 -11.93 -9.67
C LEU A 233 -5.53 -12.47 -8.79
N LEU A 234 -6.49 -11.61 -8.40
CA LEU A 234 -7.63 -11.97 -7.56
C LEU A 234 -8.83 -12.51 -8.36
N GLY A 235 -8.70 -12.60 -9.69
CA GLY A 235 -9.69 -13.22 -10.58
C GLY A 235 -10.96 -12.38 -10.77
N CYS A 236 -10.85 -11.06 -10.77
CA CYS A 236 -11.98 -10.16 -11.01
C CYS A 236 -12.65 -10.41 -12.36
N SER A 237 -13.94 -10.75 -12.37
CA SER A 237 -14.67 -11.11 -13.59
C SER A 237 -14.84 -9.97 -14.61
N GLU A 238 -14.84 -8.73 -14.15
CA GLU A 238 -15.00 -7.54 -14.98
C GLU A 238 -13.65 -6.87 -15.29
N TYR A 239 -12.53 -7.53 -14.97
CA TYR A 239 -11.20 -7.09 -15.37
C TYR A 239 -11.11 -6.93 -16.89
N SER A 240 -10.45 -5.87 -17.35
CA SER A 240 -10.34 -5.50 -18.77
C SER A 240 -11.66 -5.08 -19.44
N MET A 241 -12.73 -4.84 -18.67
CA MET A 241 -13.99 -4.28 -19.17
C MET A 241 -14.02 -2.75 -19.01
N PRO A 242 -14.90 -2.01 -19.73
CA PRO A 242 -15.09 -0.59 -19.48
C PRO A 242 -15.39 -0.31 -18.01
N GLY A 243 -14.61 0.58 -17.38
CA GLY A 243 -14.68 0.84 -15.93
C GLY A 243 -13.60 0.13 -15.10
N PHE A 244 -12.99 -0.94 -15.64
CA PHE A 244 -11.83 -1.62 -15.05
C PHE A 244 -10.79 -1.93 -16.15
N PRO A 245 -9.84 -1.01 -16.39
CA PRO A 245 -8.83 -1.18 -17.43
C PRO A 245 -7.99 -2.45 -17.24
N ALA A 246 -7.50 -3.01 -18.36
CA ALA A 246 -6.51 -4.07 -18.32
C ALA A 246 -5.17 -3.55 -17.78
N TYR A 247 -4.37 -4.46 -17.23
CA TYR A 247 -2.99 -4.20 -16.83
C TYR A 247 -2.15 -3.75 -18.02
N GLY A 248 -1.69 -2.51 -17.98
CA GLY A 248 -0.87 -1.88 -19.03
C GLY A 248 0.64 -1.95 -18.79
N GLY A 249 1.09 -2.61 -17.72
CA GLY A 249 2.51 -2.75 -17.39
C GLY A 249 3.18 -3.95 -18.07
N ASP A 250 4.43 -4.18 -17.70
CA ASP A 250 5.19 -5.37 -18.10
C ASP A 250 4.76 -6.57 -17.25
N ALA A 251 4.33 -7.68 -17.86
CA ALA A 251 3.89 -8.87 -17.12
C ALA A 251 5.02 -9.68 -16.47
N SER A 252 6.28 -9.42 -16.80
CA SER A 252 7.42 -10.03 -16.13
C SER A 252 7.72 -9.29 -14.84
N MET A 253 7.18 -9.78 -13.71
CA MET A 253 7.45 -9.17 -12.41
C MET A 253 8.94 -9.23 -12.04
N TYR A 254 9.68 -10.21 -12.57
CA TYR A 254 11.14 -10.19 -12.49
C TYR A 254 11.74 -8.96 -13.17
N GLU A 255 11.38 -8.69 -14.44
CA GLU A 255 11.96 -7.55 -15.18
C GLU A 255 11.61 -6.19 -14.56
N VAL A 256 10.45 -6.10 -13.90
CA VAL A 256 10.02 -4.89 -13.18
C VAL A 256 10.81 -4.67 -11.89
N HIS A 257 11.11 -5.73 -11.13
CA HIS A 257 11.64 -5.62 -9.76
C HIS A 257 13.11 -6.07 -9.60
N LYS A 258 13.77 -6.59 -10.65
CA LYS A 258 15.11 -7.19 -10.56
C LYS A 258 16.25 -6.30 -10.04
N PHE A 259 16.06 -4.97 -10.02
CA PHE A 259 17.05 -4.04 -9.46
C PHE A 259 16.72 -3.59 -8.04
N MET A 260 15.66 -4.13 -7.44
CA MET A 260 15.35 -3.92 -6.02
C MET A 260 16.12 -4.91 -5.15
N ASP A 261 16.51 -6.08 -5.68
CA ASP A 261 17.21 -7.13 -4.94
C ASP A 261 16.50 -7.51 -3.63
N LEU A 262 15.17 -7.69 -3.72
CA LEU A 262 14.36 -7.91 -2.53
C LEU A 262 14.68 -9.25 -1.86
N ASP A 263 14.82 -9.20 -0.55
CA ASP A 263 15.06 -10.36 0.31
C ASP A 263 13.74 -11.01 0.81
N PRO A 264 13.81 -12.19 1.47
CA PRO A 264 12.63 -12.85 2.02
C PRO A 264 11.86 -12.03 3.07
N SER A 265 12.55 -11.17 3.83
CA SER A 265 11.94 -10.33 4.87
C SER A 265 11.17 -9.18 4.25
N GLU A 266 11.72 -8.54 3.21
CA GLU A 266 11.08 -7.47 2.46
C GLU A 266 9.83 -7.96 1.72
N MET A 267 9.94 -9.09 1.02
CA MET A 267 8.79 -9.73 0.36
C MET A 267 7.76 -10.23 1.38
N GLY A 268 8.22 -10.82 2.49
CA GLY A 268 7.36 -11.25 3.58
C GLY A 268 6.58 -10.09 4.20
N TYR A 269 7.23 -8.95 4.42
CA TYR A 269 6.59 -7.74 4.92
C TYR A 269 5.53 -7.21 3.94
N PHE A 270 5.83 -7.17 2.64
CA PHE A 270 4.85 -6.79 1.61
C PHE A 270 3.60 -7.70 1.67
N ILE A 271 3.78 -9.02 1.68
CA ILE A 271 2.67 -10.00 1.75
C ILE A 271 1.89 -9.83 3.06
N GLN A 272 2.57 -9.56 4.17
CA GLN A 272 1.93 -9.27 5.46
C GLN A 272 1.04 -8.01 5.38
N GLN A 273 1.48 -6.95 4.73
CA GLN A 273 0.65 -5.74 4.55
C GLN A 273 -0.59 -6.03 3.69
N VAL A 274 -0.49 -6.89 2.67
CA VAL A 274 -1.66 -7.36 1.89
C VAL A 274 -2.65 -8.11 2.79
N ALA A 275 -2.15 -9.03 3.62
CA ALA A 275 -2.99 -9.81 4.52
C ALA A 275 -3.71 -8.94 5.56
N LEU A 276 -2.98 -8.02 6.21
CA LEU A 276 -3.54 -7.10 7.19
C LEU A 276 -4.57 -6.15 6.56
N ALA A 277 -4.30 -5.64 5.36
CA ALA A 277 -5.25 -4.82 4.63
C ALA A 277 -6.55 -5.59 4.34
N ALA A 278 -6.46 -6.81 3.81
CA ALA A 278 -7.63 -7.65 3.56
C ALA A 278 -8.41 -7.97 4.85
N GLU A 279 -7.72 -8.29 5.95
CA GLU A 279 -8.34 -8.53 7.26
C GLU A 279 -9.06 -7.28 7.79
N SER A 280 -8.50 -6.09 7.53
CA SER A 280 -9.12 -4.80 7.92
C SER A 280 -10.45 -4.52 7.21
N PHE A 281 -10.67 -5.13 6.04
CA PHE A 281 -11.94 -5.13 5.30
C PHE A 281 -12.87 -6.29 5.66
N GLY A 282 -12.46 -7.16 6.59
CA GLY A 282 -13.26 -8.32 7.01
C GLY A 282 -13.23 -9.49 6.03
N VAL A 283 -12.19 -9.60 5.19
CA VAL A 283 -11.97 -10.76 4.33
C VAL A 283 -11.78 -12.02 5.18
N ALA A 284 -12.38 -13.14 4.77
CA ALA A 284 -12.27 -14.42 5.45
C ALA A 284 -10.82 -14.93 5.46
N LYS A 285 -10.41 -15.55 6.58
CA LYS A 285 -9.04 -16.03 6.79
C LYS A 285 -8.57 -17.02 5.72
N ASP A 286 -9.47 -17.87 5.22
CA ASP A 286 -9.15 -18.84 4.17
C ASP A 286 -8.80 -18.15 2.85
N ASP A 287 -9.51 -17.06 2.50
CA ASP A 287 -9.22 -16.27 1.31
C ASP A 287 -7.92 -15.46 1.50
N ILE A 288 -7.68 -14.90 2.68
CA ILE A 288 -6.39 -14.24 3.01
C ILE A 288 -5.23 -15.23 2.86
N THR A 289 -5.41 -16.46 3.34
CA THR A 289 -4.41 -17.52 3.24
C THR A 289 -4.17 -17.92 1.79
N ALA A 290 -5.24 -18.04 0.99
CA ALA A 290 -5.13 -18.34 -0.43
C ALA A 290 -4.37 -17.26 -1.21
N VAL A 291 -4.65 -15.97 -0.94
CA VAL A 291 -3.93 -14.84 -1.55
C VAL A 291 -2.47 -14.81 -1.11
N GLY A 292 -2.20 -14.97 0.18
CA GLY A 292 -0.82 -15.02 0.69
C GLY A 292 -0.01 -16.16 0.07
N LYS A 293 -0.62 -17.33 -0.12
CA LYS A 293 -0.01 -18.45 -0.83
C LYS A 293 0.26 -18.11 -2.29
N ALA A 294 -0.70 -17.53 -3.02
CA ALA A 294 -0.52 -17.14 -4.41
C ALA A 294 0.63 -16.15 -4.60
N LEU A 295 0.72 -15.12 -3.74
CA LEU A 295 1.83 -14.16 -3.77
C LEU A 295 3.17 -14.82 -3.46
N THR A 296 3.19 -15.74 -2.49
CA THR A 296 4.40 -16.48 -2.12
C THR A 296 4.88 -17.35 -3.27
N ASP A 297 4.00 -18.17 -3.84
CA ASP A 297 4.35 -19.12 -4.91
C ASP A 297 4.76 -18.42 -6.22
N LEU A 298 4.24 -17.21 -6.48
CA LEU A 298 4.55 -16.47 -7.70
C LEU A 298 5.80 -15.59 -7.57
N PHE A 299 6.09 -15.05 -6.38
CA PHE A 299 7.08 -13.98 -6.25
C PHE A 299 8.18 -14.26 -5.24
N ASN A 300 7.94 -15.11 -4.23
CA ASN A 300 8.80 -15.24 -3.05
C ASN A 300 9.74 -16.45 -3.10
N PHE A 301 10.02 -16.96 -4.29
CA PHE A 301 11.06 -17.96 -4.54
C PHE A 301 11.95 -17.48 -5.68
N LYS A 302 13.26 -17.71 -5.57
CA LYS A 302 14.17 -17.47 -6.68
C LYS A 302 14.05 -18.59 -7.72
N CYS A 303 14.32 -18.24 -8.97
CA CYS A 303 14.35 -19.16 -10.10
C CYS A 303 13.02 -19.86 -10.44
N LEU A 304 11.87 -19.24 -10.15
CA LEU A 304 10.57 -19.80 -10.51
C LEU A 304 10.45 -20.04 -12.03
N PRO A 305 9.80 -21.13 -12.47
CA PRO A 305 9.40 -21.28 -13.87
C PRO A 305 8.51 -20.12 -14.33
N ALA A 306 8.54 -19.83 -15.63
CA ALA A 306 7.67 -18.80 -16.20
C ALA A 306 6.18 -19.16 -16.01
N ALA A 307 5.39 -18.18 -15.58
CA ALA A 307 3.96 -18.31 -15.32
C ALA A 307 3.18 -17.16 -15.97
N GLU A 308 1.94 -17.45 -16.37
CA GLU A 308 1.02 -16.43 -16.89
C GLU A 308 0.16 -15.92 -15.73
N VAL A 309 0.41 -14.68 -15.30
CA VAL A 309 -0.35 -14.00 -14.24
C VAL A 309 -1.35 -13.01 -14.82
N ILE A 310 -1.03 -12.43 -15.98
CA ILE A 310 -1.89 -11.51 -16.73
C ILE A 310 -2.44 -12.25 -17.96
N PRO A 311 -3.76 -12.53 -18.02
CA PRO A 311 -4.36 -13.24 -19.13
C PRO A 311 -4.05 -12.58 -20.48
N GLY A 312 -3.60 -13.40 -21.43
CA GLY A 312 -3.32 -12.97 -22.80
C GLY A 312 -1.92 -12.37 -23.00
N GLN A 313 -1.10 -12.27 -21.95
CA GLN A 313 0.30 -11.84 -22.06
C GLN A 313 1.30 -13.01 -22.03
N GLY A 314 0.81 -14.24 -21.92
CA GLY A 314 1.61 -15.46 -21.94
C GLY A 314 2.45 -15.65 -20.68
N LYS A 315 3.27 -16.70 -20.68
CA LYS A 315 4.14 -17.03 -19.54
C LYS A 315 5.32 -16.07 -19.47
N GLN A 316 5.51 -15.44 -18.30
CA GLN A 316 6.59 -14.51 -18.01
C GLN A 316 7.33 -14.91 -16.72
N LEU A 317 8.54 -14.39 -16.51
CA LEU A 317 9.32 -14.62 -15.29
C LEU A 317 8.72 -13.84 -14.13
N GLN A 318 8.45 -14.52 -13.01
CA GLN A 318 7.71 -13.90 -11.89
C GLN A 318 8.55 -13.65 -10.63
N SER A 319 9.64 -14.40 -10.38
CA SER A 319 10.46 -14.22 -9.16
C SER A 319 10.81 -12.74 -8.88
N ILE A 320 10.39 -12.24 -7.72
CA ILE A 320 10.76 -10.92 -7.19
C ILE A 320 11.83 -11.08 -6.10
N CYS A 321 11.67 -12.08 -5.22
CA CYS A 321 12.73 -12.49 -4.30
C CYS A 321 13.86 -13.12 -5.12
N ILE A 322 14.95 -12.37 -5.27
CA ILE A 322 16.12 -12.80 -6.05
C ILE A 322 17.44 -12.66 -5.29
N ALA A 323 17.39 -12.15 -4.04
CA ALA A 323 18.52 -12.12 -3.14
C ALA A 323 19.09 -13.53 -2.89
N GLU A 324 20.33 -13.60 -2.42
CA GLU A 324 21.05 -14.87 -2.26
C GLU A 324 20.34 -15.85 -1.32
N ASP A 325 19.74 -15.33 -0.23
CA ASP A 325 19.03 -16.07 0.81
C ASP A 325 17.57 -16.40 0.46
N CYS A 326 17.07 -15.96 -0.70
CA CYS A 326 15.76 -16.36 -1.19
C CYS A 326 15.68 -17.89 -1.36
N PRO A 327 14.57 -18.51 -0.92
CA PRO A 327 14.38 -19.94 -1.11
C PRO A 327 14.27 -20.24 -2.60
N GLU A 328 14.92 -21.32 -3.02
CA GLU A 328 14.90 -21.75 -4.41
C GLU A 328 13.61 -22.51 -4.73
N ALA A 329 13.04 -22.25 -5.92
CA ALA A 329 11.87 -22.97 -6.40
C ALA A 329 12.18 -24.47 -6.60
N LYS A 330 11.18 -25.34 -6.37
CA LYS A 330 11.33 -26.80 -6.53
C LYS A 330 11.80 -27.21 -7.93
N ASP A 331 11.31 -26.53 -8.96
CA ASP A 331 11.65 -26.74 -10.38
C ASP A 331 12.46 -25.55 -10.91
N ALA A 332 13.56 -25.22 -10.22
CA ALA A 332 14.35 -24.02 -10.48
C ALA A 332 14.87 -23.91 -11.93
N GLN A 333 14.65 -22.75 -12.54
CA GLN A 333 15.16 -22.38 -13.87
C GLN A 333 16.12 -21.20 -13.77
N CYS A 334 17.16 -21.32 -12.94
CA CYS A 334 18.05 -20.19 -12.60
C CYS A 334 18.77 -19.59 -13.80
N ASP A 335 19.00 -20.34 -14.88
CA ASP A 335 19.63 -19.82 -16.11
C ASP A 335 18.80 -18.72 -16.80
N LEU A 336 17.50 -18.61 -16.48
CA LEU A 336 16.61 -17.55 -16.99
C LEU A 336 16.73 -16.24 -16.21
N TYR A 337 17.37 -16.28 -15.04
CA TYR A 337 17.49 -15.17 -14.12
C TYR A 337 18.94 -14.66 -14.09
N LYS A 338 19.12 -13.34 -14.20
CA LYS A 338 20.41 -12.74 -13.87
C LYS A 338 20.55 -12.68 -12.35
N GLY A 339 21.78 -12.76 -11.88
CA GLY A 339 22.11 -12.60 -10.47
C GLY A 339 21.62 -11.25 -9.93
N ALA A 340 21.24 -11.27 -8.66
CA ALA A 340 20.89 -10.10 -7.87
C ALA A 340 21.97 -9.00 -7.95
N VAL A 341 21.53 -7.76 -8.06
CA VAL A 341 22.37 -6.56 -7.96
C VAL A 341 21.71 -5.62 -6.98
N ALA A 342 22.27 -5.53 -5.78
CA ALA A 342 21.79 -4.62 -4.74
C ALA A 342 21.74 -3.17 -5.27
N PRO A 343 20.66 -2.42 -5.01
CA PRO A 343 20.55 -1.05 -5.48
C PRO A 343 21.48 -0.12 -4.72
N GLU A 344 22.11 0.78 -5.47
CA GLU A 344 22.97 1.82 -4.91
C GLU A 344 22.13 2.99 -4.37
N PRO A 345 22.53 3.62 -3.24
CA PRO A 345 21.92 4.87 -2.79
C PRO A 345 22.08 5.99 -3.83
N ALA A 346 21.00 6.71 -4.14
CA ALA A 346 20.96 7.76 -5.16
C ALA A 346 21.92 8.94 -4.89
N HIS A 347 22.36 9.10 -3.65
CA HIS A 347 23.30 10.15 -3.21
C HIS A 347 24.72 9.64 -2.92
N GLY A 348 25.07 8.42 -3.33
CA GLY A 348 26.41 7.83 -3.20
C GLY A 348 27.42 8.44 -4.17
N GLY A 349 27.79 9.71 -3.97
CA GLY A 349 28.67 10.42 -4.91
C GLY A 349 29.40 11.62 -4.32
N SER A 350 30.09 11.45 -3.18
CA SER A 350 31.32 12.19 -2.81
C SER A 350 31.94 11.60 -1.55
N ASN A 351 32.48 10.39 -1.65
CA ASN A 351 33.65 10.04 -0.84
C ASN A 351 34.56 9.14 -1.68
N ALA A 352 35.26 9.78 -2.62
CA ALA A 352 36.42 9.18 -3.26
C ALA A 352 37.54 9.06 -2.21
N THR A 353 37.47 8.04 -1.35
CA THR A 353 38.66 7.58 -0.63
C THR A 353 39.49 6.79 -1.62
N MET A 354 40.41 7.48 -2.29
CA MET A 354 41.51 6.90 -3.05
C MET A 354 42.20 5.84 -2.18
N THR A 355 41.86 4.56 -2.37
CA THR A 355 42.63 3.46 -1.78
C THR A 355 43.77 3.18 -2.74
N SER A 356 44.88 3.88 -2.52
CA SER A 356 46.17 3.54 -3.11
C SER A 356 46.61 2.17 -2.63
N SER A 357 47.07 1.36 -3.57
CA SER A 357 47.60 0.02 -3.39
C SER A 357 48.85 -0.04 -2.50
N THR A 358 48.92 -1.13 -1.71
CA THR A 358 50.08 -1.91 -1.23
C THR A 358 50.99 -1.36 -0.10
N PRO A 359 51.71 -2.23 0.68
CA PRO A 359 51.46 -3.62 1.09
C PRO A 359 51.72 -3.93 2.61
N THR A 360 51.18 -5.06 3.06
CA THR A 360 51.66 -6.03 4.08
C THR A 360 52.57 -5.58 5.25
N SER A 361 52.09 -5.76 6.50
CA SER A 361 52.82 -6.42 7.59
C SER A 361 51.90 -6.74 8.77
N GLY A 362 51.98 -7.97 9.26
CA GLY A 362 51.07 -8.52 10.26
C GLY A 362 51.38 -8.12 11.70
N ALA A 363 50.37 -8.24 12.56
CA ALA A 363 50.52 -8.51 13.98
C ALA A 363 49.25 -9.16 14.52
N THR A 364 49.46 -10.34 15.10
CA THR A 364 48.58 -11.17 15.91
C THR A 364 48.08 -10.48 17.19
N GLY A 365 46.80 -10.64 17.53
CA GLY A 365 46.24 -10.29 18.84
C GLY A 365 44.87 -10.94 19.06
N GLN A 366 44.85 -11.96 19.92
CA GLN A 366 43.71 -12.82 20.30
C GLN A 366 42.80 -12.13 21.36
N PRO A 367 41.53 -12.56 21.58
CA PRO A 367 40.48 -11.74 22.17
C PRO A 367 40.33 -11.90 23.69
N THR A 368 39.63 -10.95 24.32
CA THR A 368 39.23 -11.01 25.72
C THR A 368 37.73 -10.80 25.88
N THR A 369 37.07 -11.79 26.48
CA THR A 369 35.67 -11.87 26.90
C THR A 369 35.47 -11.31 28.31
N VAL A 370 34.39 -10.56 28.59
CA VAL A 370 33.67 -10.54 29.89
C VAL A 370 32.19 -10.12 29.67
N PRO A 371 31.20 -10.76 30.34
CA PRO A 371 29.74 -10.51 30.18
C PRO A 371 29.14 -9.64 31.31
N THR A 372 27.91 -9.09 31.13
CA THR A 372 26.92 -8.88 32.22
C THR A 372 25.51 -8.47 31.74
N ASP A 373 24.51 -8.83 32.55
CA ASP A 373 23.06 -8.96 32.34
C ASP A 373 22.14 -7.71 32.44
N ILE A 374 21.04 -7.75 31.65
CA ILE A 374 19.57 -7.44 31.79
C ILE A 374 19.07 -6.86 33.16
N PRO A 375 18.05 -5.95 33.32
CA PRO A 375 16.64 -6.14 32.83
C PRO A 375 15.63 -4.98 32.60
N GLY A 376 14.56 -5.31 31.87
CA GLY A 376 13.17 -4.76 31.96
C GLY A 376 12.71 -3.92 30.74
N GLY A 377 11.54 -4.09 30.11
CA GLY A 377 10.34 -4.90 30.33
C GLY A 377 9.07 -4.09 29.97
N ALA A 378 8.32 -4.50 28.93
CA ALA A 378 6.87 -4.28 28.67
C ALA A 378 6.56 -4.83 27.25
N ALA A 379 5.87 -5.98 27.02
CA ALA A 379 4.43 -6.27 27.14
C ALA A 379 3.56 -5.16 26.52
N SER A 380 2.64 -5.34 25.57
CA SER A 380 1.85 -6.47 25.03
C SER A 380 1.07 -5.91 23.82
N ASN A 381 0.88 -6.59 22.68
CA ASN A 381 -0.21 -7.53 22.46
C ASN A 381 0.06 -8.31 21.16
N SER A 382 0.26 -9.60 21.32
CA SER A 382 0.41 -10.58 20.25
C SER A 382 -0.97 -11.03 19.80
N ILE A 383 -1.28 -10.88 18.51
CA ILE A 383 -2.32 -11.67 17.85
C ILE A 383 -1.60 -12.51 16.80
N SER A 384 -1.76 -13.83 16.91
CA SER A 384 -0.96 -14.85 16.23
C SER A 384 -1.08 -14.80 14.70
N LEU A 385 -0.05 -14.25 14.05
CA LEU A 385 0.24 -14.33 12.61
C LEU A 385 0.79 -15.70 12.14
N ILE A 386 0.65 -16.74 12.97
CA ILE A 386 1.22 -18.08 12.75
C ILE A 386 0.61 -18.80 11.52
N ALA A 387 -0.50 -18.31 10.94
CA ALA A 387 -1.11 -18.99 9.78
C ALA A 387 -0.40 -18.72 8.44
N LEU A 388 0.22 -17.55 8.23
CA LEU A 388 1.01 -17.29 7.02
C LEU A 388 2.48 -17.70 7.19
N ALA A 389 3.02 -17.63 8.41
CA ALA A 389 4.37 -18.11 8.72
C ALA A 389 4.45 -19.66 8.86
N GLY A 390 3.34 -20.32 9.24
CA GLY A 390 3.30 -21.78 9.41
C GLY A 390 3.40 -22.56 8.10
N THR A 391 3.03 -21.96 6.97
CA THR A 391 3.23 -22.56 5.64
C THR A 391 4.65 -22.40 5.11
N PHE A 392 5.47 -21.48 5.66
CA PHE A 392 6.87 -21.33 5.26
C PHE A 392 7.78 -22.47 5.75
N VAL A 393 7.39 -23.21 6.80
CA VAL A 393 8.19 -24.32 7.34
C VAL A 393 7.57 -25.69 7.03
N ALA A 394 6.25 -25.78 6.80
CA ALA A 394 5.54 -27.06 6.70
C ALA A 394 5.62 -27.77 5.33
N PHE A 395 6.31 -27.21 4.32
CA PHE A 395 6.55 -27.86 3.02
C PHE A 395 8.00 -28.35 2.83
N MET A 396 8.71 -28.65 3.93
CA MET A 396 10.03 -29.28 3.92
C MET A 396 10.02 -30.76 4.34
N VAL A 397 9.13 -31.57 3.75
CA VAL A 397 9.26 -33.05 3.72
C VAL A 397 8.96 -33.58 2.33
#